data_AF-A0A821Y658-F1
#
_entry.id   AF-A0A821Y658-F1
#
_cell.length_a   1.000
_cell.length_b   1.000
_cell.length_c   1.000
_cell.angle_alpha   90.00
_cell.angle_beta   90.00
_cell.angle_gamma   90.00
#
_symmetry.space_group_name_H-M   'P 1'
#
loop_
_entity.id
_entity.type
_entity.pdbx_description
1 polymer ?
#
loop_
_entity_poly.entity_id
_entity_poly.type
_entity_poly.pdbx_seq_one_letter_code
_entity_poly.pdbx_strand_id
1 'polypeptide(L)'
;MKFIIYSSIIYLILILQIGIKAEQLSLSFINIIPNIISHGRFIEENIINSNIEFNETYPWLNQDLIIDANESNCSRDIHLLIKDLNTRQIWALKTLDAWGKFPSGVMQGNIYWIGSVYECGHHLRGLNNSIVEQPFRTRTCVINNDYKSSIRPIYGICVPQSCNANDILTNINKRIIRIPFISRYIPLSNDSIHCIDQRSYDTKAIFTIVLLTLMAFLIFVATGMHIAYGHEHDLKIDHTTTTAYEPIDSQTTTTTEALITTVTTSQSENPIDEHDEVTPLISRPRKAVDSVAQHFISCCSLIHNYRILKRENQPKNLAFLNGIRVLSLWWIILGHTFLFAAYYSDNVISIFNWSRKFWFQIIIQAIFSIDSFFVLSGLLTAFIFFISKTENEPFSTLKFLLNHYIYRYLRYTIFYAIILLIYITLSPYLGQYGPIYPINGIETSTCRRTWWRNLLYINNFFDLRDSCMTITWFVAVNMQFHWISPLFLLTTAW
;
A
#
# COMPACT_ATOMS: atom_id res chain seq x y z
N MET A 1 15.53 17.94 -11.71
CA MET A 1 16.20 17.35 -12.90
C MET A 1 17.08 16.14 -12.58
N LYS A 2 18.03 16.21 -11.63
CA LYS A 2 18.85 15.04 -11.22
C LYS A 2 18.02 13.82 -10.80
N PHE A 3 16.91 13.99 -10.07
CA PHE A 3 16.10 12.87 -9.57
C PHE A 3 15.22 12.18 -10.64
N ILE A 4 14.74 12.92 -11.65
CA ILE A 4 13.98 12.34 -12.78
C ILE A 4 14.92 11.51 -13.65
N ILE A 5 16.12 12.03 -13.91
CA ILE A 5 17.21 11.29 -14.58
C ILE A 5 17.63 10.08 -13.74
N TYR A 6 17.80 10.22 -12.42
CA TYR A 6 18.12 9.10 -11.54
C TYR A 6 17.01 8.05 -11.52
N SER A 7 15.73 8.43 -11.51
CA SER A 7 14.63 7.47 -11.46
C SER A 7 14.44 6.73 -12.78
N SER A 8 14.57 7.40 -13.93
CA SER A 8 14.61 6.71 -15.23
C SER A 8 15.84 5.81 -15.36
N ILE A 9 16.99 6.24 -14.82
CA ILE A 9 18.20 5.41 -14.70
C ILE A 9 18.00 4.24 -13.73
N ILE A 10 17.22 4.37 -12.64
CA ILE A 10 16.88 3.26 -11.73
C ILE A 10 16.03 2.23 -12.43
N TYR A 11 14.99 2.63 -13.17
CA TYR A 11 14.19 1.67 -13.93
C TYR A 11 15.03 0.98 -15.00
N LEU A 12 15.92 1.72 -15.67
CA LEU A 12 16.87 1.15 -16.62
C LEU A 12 17.87 0.20 -15.94
N ILE A 13 18.44 0.57 -14.78
CA ILE A 13 19.35 -0.25 -13.98
C ILE A 13 18.62 -1.47 -13.42
N LEU A 14 17.37 -1.34 -12.96
CA LEU A 14 16.55 -2.46 -12.50
C LEU A 14 16.27 -3.41 -13.67
N ILE A 15 15.89 -2.90 -14.84
CA ILE A 15 15.67 -3.72 -16.04
C ILE A 15 16.97 -4.39 -16.49
N LEU A 16 18.11 -3.67 -16.44
CA LEU A 16 19.42 -4.22 -16.75
C LEU A 16 19.88 -5.24 -15.70
N GLN A 17 19.66 -4.99 -14.42
CA GLN A 17 19.94 -5.92 -13.33
C GLN A 17 19.06 -7.17 -13.43
N ILE A 18 17.77 -7.01 -13.75
CA ILE A 18 16.84 -8.11 -14.01
C ILE A 18 17.29 -8.90 -15.24
N GLY A 19 17.71 -8.21 -16.31
CA GLY A 19 18.22 -8.84 -17.54
C GLY A 19 19.52 -9.61 -17.34
N ILE A 20 20.53 -9.01 -16.69
CA ILE A 20 21.80 -9.66 -16.34
C ILE A 20 21.54 -10.86 -15.42
N LYS A 21 20.64 -10.71 -14.44
CA LYS A 21 20.25 -11.79 -13.51
C LYS A 21 19.52 -12.91 -14.25
N ALA A 22 18.65 -12.61 -15.22
CA ALA A 22 17.96 -13.61 -16.03
C ALA A 22 18.91 -14.42 -16.93
N GLU A 23 19.91 -13.76 -17.53
CA GLU A 23 20.91 -14.41 -18.39
C GLU A 23 21.91 -15.26 -17.60
N GLN A 24 22.28 -14.84 -16.38
CA GLN A 24 23.09 -15.66 -15.46
C GLN A 24 22.30 -16.84 -14.87
N LEU A 25 21.00 -16.68 -14.62
CA LEU A 25 20.11 -17.75 -14.13
C LEU A 25 20.00 -18.90 -15.15
N SER A 26 19.80 -18.59 -16.44
CA SER A 26 19.55 -19.61 -17.46
C SER A 26 20.73 -20.59 -17.64
N LEU A 27 21.96 -20.10 -17.58
CA LEU A 27 23.18 -20.91 -17.71
C LEU A 27 23.48 -21.77 -16.48
N SER A 28 23.07 -21.32 -15.30
CA SER A 28 23.34 -22.02 -14.03
C SER A 28 22.33 -23.14 -13.73
N PHE A 29 21.09 -23.04 -14.23
CA PHE A 29 20.09 -24.11 -14.06
C PHE A 29 20.42 -25.41 -14.80
N ILE A 30 21.09 -25.33 -15.97
CA ILE A 30 21.42 -26.50 -16.81
C ILE A 30 22.26 -27.53 -16.03
N ASN A 31 23.16 -27.07 -15.16
CA ASN A 31 24.05 -27.93 -14.37
C ASN A 31 23.38 -28.59 -13.14
N ILE A 32 22.12 -28.23 -12.84
CA ILE A 32 21.43 -28.59 -11.59
C ILE A 32 20.25 -29.57 -11.86
N ILE A 33 19.78 -29.69 -13.11
CA ILE A 33 18.61 -30.49 -13.54
C ILE A 33 18.55 -31.91 -12.93
N PRO A 34 19.62 -32.74 -12.94
CA PRO A 34 19.54 -34.10 -12.43
C PRO A 34 19.20 -34.19 -10.93
N ASN A 35 19.63 -33.20 -10.14
CA ASN A 35 19.42 -33.15 -8.69
C ASN A 35 18.06 -32.52 -8.32
N ILE A 36 17.44 -31.77 -9.24
CA ILE A 36 16.10 -31.17 -9.06
C ILE A 36 15.02 -32.25 -9.09
N ILE A 37 15.18 -33.23 -9.99
CA ILE A 37 14.20 -34.29 -10.23
C ILE A 37 14.10 -35.25 -9.03
N SER A 38 15.18 -35.44 -8.26
CA SER A 38 15.20 -36.35 -7.11
C SER A 38 14.55 -35.77 -5.85
N HIS A 39 14.62 -34.45 -5.62
CA HIS A 39 14.03 -33.80 -4.43
C HIS A 39 12.60 -33.29 -4.65
N GLY A 40 12.15 -33.18 -5.90
CA GLY A 40 10.84 -32.62 -6.26
C GLY A 40 9.65 -33.59 -6.16
N ARG A 41 9.85 -34.85 -5.75
CA ARG A 41 8.74 -35.80 -5.59
C ARG A 41 7.92 -35.46 -4.35
N PHE A 42 6.62 -35.27 -4.55
CA PHE A 42 5.65 -35.12 -3.45
C PHE A 42 5.52 -36.43 -2.68
N ILE A 43 5.19 -36.35 -1.39
CA ILE A 43 4.90 -37.55 -0.60
C ILE A 43 3.56 -38.09 -1.08
N GLU A 44 3.59 -39.08 -1.96
CA GLU A 44 2.40 -39.78 -2.44
C GLU A 44 2.09 -40.99 -1.55
N GLU A 45 0.81 -41.31 -1.38
CA GLU A 45 0.32 -42.39 -0.52
C GLU A 45 0.93 -43.76 -0.90
N ASN A 46 1.24 -43.96 -2.19
CA ASN A 46 1.90 -45.14 -2.72
C ASN A 46 3.36 -45.29 -2.22
N ILE A 47 4.09 -44.18 -2.08
CA ILE A 47 5.48 -44.14 -1.62
C ILE A 47 5.55 -44.40 -0.11
N ILE A 48 4.54 -43.98 0.66
CA ILE A 48 4.47 -44.22 2.10
C ILE A 48 4.34 -45.73 2.41
N ASN A 49 3.68 -46.49 1.55
CA ASN A 49 3.38 -47.90 1.79
C ASN A 49 4.52 -48.86 1.38
N SER A 50 5.47 -48.42 0.55
CA SER A 50 6.60 -49.23 0.08
C SER A 50 7.90 -48.89 0.85
N ASN A 51 8.56 -49.87 1.47
CA ASN A 51 9.83 -49.65 2.18
C ASN A 51 10.99 -49.31 1.23
N ILE A 52 10.99 -49.90 0.04
CA ILE A 52 12.06 -49.74 -0.95
C ILE A 52 11.97 -48.36 -1.61
N GLU A 53 10.80 -47.95 -2.11
CA GLU A 53 10.67 -46.66 -2.81
C GLU A 53 10.82 -45.46 -1.86
N PHE A 54 10.38 -45.56 -0.61
CA PHE A 54 10.61 -44.51 0.39
C PHE A 54 12.10 -44.32 0.68
N ASN A 55 12.84 -45.42 0.87
CA ASN A 55 14.27 -45.40 1.16
C ASN A 55 15.12 -44.95 -0.05
N GLU A 56 14.67 -45.25 -1.27
CA GLU A 56 15.29 -44.75 -2.51
C GLU A 56 14.99 -43.27 -2.76
N THR A 57 13.79 -42.81 -2.41
CA THR A 57 13.38 -41.40 -2.57
C THR A 57 14.03 -40.50 -1.52
N TYR A 58 14.21 -40.99 -0.29
CA TYR A 58 14.80 -40.26 0.82
C TYR A 58 16.00 -40.97 1.47
N PRO A 59 17.08 -41.22 0.72
CA PRO A 59 18.24 -42.00 1.19
C PRO A 59 19.00 -41.32 2.34
N TRP A 60 18.77 -40.03 2.55
CA TRP A 60 19.34 -39.23 3.64
C TRP A 60 18.68 -39.49 5.01
N LEU A 61 17.50 -40.12 5.07
CA LEU A 61 16.86 -40.51 6.33
C LEU A 61 17.45 -41.78 6.96
N ASN A 62 18.06 -42.66 6.16
CA ASN A 62 18.59 -43.95 6.59
C ASN A 62 20.02 -43.88 7.17
N GLN A 63 20.41 -42.72 7.70
CA GLN A 63 21.74 -42.52 8.25
C GLN A 63 21.69 -42.67 9.77
N ASP A 64 22.52 -43.55 10.32
CA ASP A 64 22.65 -43.72 11.77
C ASP A 64 23.06 -42.40 12.43
N LEU A 65 22.15 -41.84 13.22
CA LEU A 65 22.37 -40.60 13.96
C LEU A 65 23.10 -40.92 15.27
N ILE A 66 24.38 -40.54 15.33
CA ILE A 66 25.17 -40.64 16.56
C ILE A 66 24.66 -39.60 17.56
N ILE A 67 24.10 -40.05 18.68
CA ILE A 67 23.59 -39.21 19.77
C ILE A 67 24.77 -38.77 20.63
N ASP A 68 25.14 -37.49 20.57
CA ASP A 68 26.10 -36.91 21.51
C ASP A 68 25.38 -36.56 22.83
N ALA A 69 25.96 -36.93 23.97
CA ALA A 69 25.32 -36.81 25.29
C ALA A 69 25.16 -35.38 25.84
N ASN A 70 25.53 -34.34 25.08
CA ASN A 70 25.63 -32.95 25.53
C ASN A 70 24.74 -32.00 24.69
N GLU A 71 23.51 -32.42 24.41
CA GLU A 71 22.68 -31.84 23.36
C GLU A 71 21.70 -30.74 23.81
N SER A 72 21.56 -29.71 22.98
CA SER A 72 20.52 -28.70 23.10
C SER A 72 19.12 -29.31 22.90
N ASN A 73 18.08 -28.66 23.45
CA ASN A 73 16.69 -29.10 23.28
C ASN A 73 16.30 -29.30 21.80
N CYS A 74 16.85 -28.48 20.90
CA CYS A 74 16.70 -28.62 19.45
C CYS A 74 17.18 -29.97 18.91
N SER A 75 18.36 -30.43 19.33
CA SER A 75 18.94 -31.66 18.81
C SER A 75 18.11 -32.89 19.21
N ARG A 76 17.58 -32.88 20.44
CA ARG A 76 16.64 -33.90 20.93
C ARG A 76 15.35 -33.91 20.11
N ASP A 77 14.77 -32.75 19.83
CA ASP A 77 13.52 -32.64 19.08
C ASP A 77 13.72 -33.03 17.60
N ILE A 78 14.85 -32.69 17.00
CA ILE A 78 15.24 -33.15 15.65
C ILE A 78 15.41 -34.67 15.63
N HIS A 79 16.03 -35.25 16.67
CA HIS A 79 16.18 -36.71 16.76
C HIS A 79 14.82 -37.41 16.85
N LEU A 80 13.89 -36.89 17.66
CA LEU A 80 12.51 -37.38 17.71
C LEU A 80 11.82 -37.26 16.35
N LEU A 81 11.98 -36.14 15.65
CA LEU A 81 11.45 -35.97 14.29
C LEU A 81 11.96 -37.03 13.33
N ILE A 82 13.27 -37.29 13.30
CA ILE A 82 13.86 -38.27 12.37
C ILE A 82 13.44 -39.69 12.74
N LYS A 83 13.39 -40.03 14.03
CA LYS A 83 12.86 -41.32 14.51
C LYS A 83 11.40 -41.52 14.05
N ASP A 84 10.58 -40.48 14.17
CA ASP A 84 9.16 -40.55 13.84
C ASP A 84 8.89 -40.50 12.33
N LEU A 85 9.81 -39.91 11.55
CA LEU A 85 9.85 -40.05 10.10
C LEU A 85 10.17 -41.49 9.67
N ASN A 86 11.16 -42.13 10.30
CA ASN A 86 11.51 -43.53 10.03
C ASN A 86 10.37 -44.50 10.39
N THR A 87 9.60 -44.18 11.44
CA THR A 87 8.40 -44.94 11.82
C THR A 87 7.13 -44.49 11.09
N ARG A 88 7.24 -43.55 10.14
CA ARG A 88 6.16 -43.06 9.25
C ARG A 88 4.96 -42.49 10.00
N GLN A 89 5.20 -41.83 11.12
CA GLN A 89 4.12 -41.15 11.83
C GLN A 89 3.58 -40.00 10.99
N ILE A 90 2.25 -39.87 10.97
CA ILE A 90 1.54 -38.88 10.13
C ILE A 90 1.98 -37.45 10.47
N TRP A 91 2.24 -37.14 11.75
CA TRP A 91 2.68 -35.80 12.15
C TRP A 91 4.05 -35.47 11.55
N ALA A 92 5.00 -36.40 11.64
CA ALA A 92 6.36 -36.25 11.14
C ALA A 92 6.37 -36.13 9.61
N LEU A 93 5.60 -36.97 8.91
CA LEU A 93 5.42 -36.88 7.46
C LEU A 93 4.84 -35.54 7.02
N LYS A 94 3.89 -34.97 7.77
CA LYS A 94 3.35 -33.64 7.50
C LYS A 94 4.35 -32.52 7.75
N THR A 95 5.17 -32.66 8.78
CA THR A 95 6.29 -31.74 9.01
C THR A 95 7.25 -31.73 7.82
N LEU A 96 7.59 -32.90 7.28
CA LEU A 96 8.43 -33.01 6.08
C LEU A 96 7.72 -32.50 4.81
N ASP A 97 6.43 -32.79 4.66
CA ASP A 97 5.64 -32.31 3.51
C ASP A 97 5.56 -30.78 3.46
N ALA A 98 5.53 -30.13 4.63
CA ALA A 98 5.51 -28.68 4.75
C ALA A 98 6.84 -27.99 4.35
N TRP A 99 7.93 -28.74 4.15
CA TRP A 99 9.21 -28.18 3.69
C TRP A 99 9.10 -27.63 2.26
N GLY A 100 10.01 -26.72 1.94
CA GLY A 100 10.22 -26.25 0.58
C GLY A 100 10.50 -27.40 -0.38
N LYS A 101 9.73 -27.46 -1.47
CA LYS A 101 9.94 -28.35 -2.62
C LYS A 101 10.22 -27.53 -3.87
N PHE A 102 10.73 -28.17 -4.91
CA PHE A 102 10.92 -27.52 -6.21
C PHE A 102 9.56 -27.17 -6.84
N PRO A 103 9.26 -25.89 -7.07
CA PRO A 103 8.04 -25.48 -7.73
C PRO A 103 8.15 -25.66 -9.25
N SER A 104 7.03 -25.60 -9.94
CA SER A 104 7.05 -25.45 -11.40
C SER A 104 7.65 -24.09 -11.80
N GLY A 105 8.26 -24.02 -12.99
CA GLY A 105 8.82 -22.77 -13.51
C GLY A 105 10.24 -22.44 -13.04
N VAL A 106 11.00 -23.39 -12.47
CA VAL A 106 12.43 -23.19 -12.15
C VAL A 106 13.21 -22.65 -13.36
N MET A 107 12.99 -23.22 -14.55
CA MET A 107 13.61 -22.75 -15.81
C MET A 107 13.11 -21.38 -16.28
N GLN A 108 12.00 -20.88 -15.71
CA GLN A 108 11.46 -19.53 -15.91
C GLN A 108 11.89 -18.57 -14.80
N GLY A 109 12.80 -19.01 -13.92
CA GLY A 109 13.41 -18.22 -12.86
C GLY A 109 12.74 -18.35 -11.50
N ASN A 110 11.93 -19.38 -11.26
CA ASN A 110 11.31 -19.62 -9.95
C ASN A 110 12.34 -19.92 -8.85
N ILE A 111 12.57 -18.92 -8.00
CA ILE A 111 13.53 -18.95 -6.88
C ILE A 111 12.87 -19.04 -5.50
N TYR A 112 11.54 -19.05 -5.38
CA TYR A 112 10.86 -19.09 -4.07
C TYR A 112 10.40 -20.51 -3.74
N TRP A 113 11.18 -21.21 -2.92
CA TRP A 113 10.98 -22.61 -2.54
C TRP A 113 10.66 -22.72 -1.06
N ILE A 114 9.60 -22.04 -0.64
CA ILE A 114 9.33 -21.76 0.76
C ILE A 114 8.62 -22.92 1.47
N GLY A 115 7.87 -23.72 0.72
CA GLY A 115 6.98 -24.72 1.32
C GLY A 115 5.75 -24.10 1.97
N SER A 116 5.10 -24.86 2.82
CA SER A 116 3.82 -24.51 3.42
C SER A 116 4.00 -23.96 4.83
N VAL A 117 3.99 -22.62 4.95
CA VAL A 117 4.13 -21.94 6.26
C VAL A 117 2.97 -22.28 7.19
N TYR A 118 1.75 -22.34 6.65
CA TYR A 118 0.55 -22.60 7.44
C TYR A 118 0.54 -24.00 8.02
N GLU A 119 0.91 -25.02 7.22
CA GLU A 119 0.99 -26.40 7.71
C GLU A 119 2.13 -26.60 8.69
N CYS A 120 3.25 -25.90 8.52
CA CYS A 120 4.37 -26.00 9.44
C CYS A 120 4.11 -25.32 10.81
N GLY A 121 3.40 -24.19 10.85
CA GLY A 121 3.26 -23.38 12.07
C GLY A 121 2.04 -23.69 12.95
N HIS A 122 1.02 -24.35 12.42
CA HIS A 122 -0.22 -24.66 13.16
C HIS A 122 -0.29 -26.12 13.62
N HIS A 123 -1.23 -26.43 14.52
CA HIS A 123 -1.56 -27.81 14.88
C HIS A 123 -1.84 -28.61 13.61
N LEU A 124 -1.03 -29.64 13.36
CA LEU A 124 -1.17 -30.53 12.21
C LEU A 124 -2.57 -31.15 12.22
N ARG A 125 -3.38 -30.87 11.19
CA ARG A 125 -4.71 -31.47 11.03
C ARG A 125 -4.59 -32.78 10.31
N GLY A 126 -5.21 -33.84 10.83
CA GLY A 126 -5.33 -35.17 10.23
C GLY A 126 -6.14 -35.16 8.94
N LEU A 127 -6.16 -36.28 8.22
CA LEU A 127 -6.97 -36.45 7.00
C LEU A 127 -8.47 -36.19 7.24
N ASN A 128 -8.94 -36.38 8.47
CA ASN A 128 -10.32 -36.14 8.91
C ASN A 128 -10.52 -34.80 9.65
N ASN A 129 -9.62 -33.81 9.47
CA ASN A 129 -9.61 -32.54 10.24
C ASN A 129 -9.43 -32.68 11.77
N SER A 130 -9.16 -33.88 12.30
CA SER A 130 -8.81 -34.09 13.71
C SER A 130 -7.42 -33.53 14.03
N ILE A 131 -7.22 -32.98 15.23
CA ILE A 131 -5.90 -32.51 15.67
C ILE A 131 -5.00 -33.74 15.82
N VAL A 132 -3.89 -33.80 15.10
CA VAL A 132 -2.86 -34.83 15.30
C VAL A 132 -2.03 -34.40 16.50
N GLU A 133 -1.92 -35.28 17.50
CA GLU A 133 -1.00 -35.04 18.62
C GLU A 133 0.43 -35.00 18.10
N GLN A 134 1.12 -33.89 18.37
CA GLN A 134 2.51 -33.67 18.00
C GLN A 134 3.33 -33.48 19.28
N PRO A 135 4.53 -34.08 19.37
CA PRO A 135 5.35 -34.05 20.59
C PRO A 135 5.88 -32.64 20.91
N PHE A 136 6.01 -31.79 19.89
CA PHE A 136 6.44 -30.40 20.02
C PHE A 136 5.83 -29.53 18.91
N ARG A 137 5.90 -28.21 19.08
CA ARG A 137 5.48 -27.26 18.04
C ARG A 137 6.59 -27.06 17.02
N THR A 138 6.21 -26.88 15.76
CA THR A 138 7.11 -26.59 14.65
C THR A 138 6.96 -25.14 14.19
N ARG A 139 7.98 -24.62 13.50
CA ARG A 139 8.02 -23.29 12.92
C ARG A 139 8.77 -23.31 11.59
N THR A 140 8.39 -22.40 10.69
CA THR A 140 9.07 -22.26 9.40
C THR A 140 10.28 -21.35 9.55
N CYS A 141 11.42 -21.81 9.05
CA CYS A 141 12.61 -20.98 8.89
C CYS A 141 12.97 -20.88 7.41
N VAL A 142 13.18 -19.65 6.94
CA VAL A 142 13.56 -19.31 5.58
C VAL A 142 15.06 -19.10 5.53
N ILE A 143 15.70 -19.72 4.55
CA ILE A 143 17.11 -19.60 4.24
C ILE A 143 17.22 -18.71 3.01
N ASN A 144 17.73 -17.49 3.21
CA ASN A 144 18.01 -16.53 2.16
C ASN A 144 19.52 -16.41 1.98
N ASN A 145 20.07 -17.03 0.95
CA ASN A 145 21.51 -17.00 0.74
C ASN A 145 21.92 -15.74 -0.05
N ASP A 146 22.72 -14.88 0.59
CA ASP A 146 23.30 -13.68 -0.02
C ASP A 146 24.66 -13.91 -0.70
N TYR A 147 25.17 -15.15 -0.69
CA TYR A 147 26.45 -15.50 -1.28
C TYR A 147 26.42 -15.41 -2.82
N LYS A 148 27.59 -15.11 -3.43
CA LYS A 148 27.87 -14.85 -4.86
C LYS A 148 27.54 -16.02 -5.82
N SER A 149 26.34 -16.57 -5.75
CA SER A 149 25.82 -17.57 -6.67
C SER A 149 24.91 -16.89 -7.70
N SER A 150 24.91 -17.43 -8.92
CA SER A 150 24.07 -16.92 -10.02
C SER A 150 22.57 -17.13 -9.78
N ILE A 151 22.19 -18.12 -8.97
CA ILE A 151 20.81 -18.38 -8.54
C ILE A 151 20.74 -18.20 -7.02
N ARG A 152 19.87 -17.31 -6.54
CA ARG A 152 19.62 -17.10 -5.11
C ARG A 152 18.26 -17.69 -4.72
N PRO A 153 18.15 -19.01 -4.50
CA PRO A 153 16.89 -19.58 -4.07
C PRO A 153 16.62 -19.19 -2.62
N ILE A 154 15.37 -18.83 -2.35
CA ILE A 154 14.84 -18.64 -1.00
C ILE A 154 14.18 -19.96 -0.62
N TYR A 155 14.80 -20.69 0.32
CA TYR A 155 14.35 -22.03 0.70
C TYR A 155 13.74 -22.05 2.09
N GLY A 156 12.55 -22.61 2.26
CA GLY A 156 11.91 -22.75 3.57
C GLY A 156 12.03 -24.16 4.13
N ILE A 157 12.37 -24.27 5.42
CA ILE A 157 12.41 -25.52 6.18
C ILE A 157 11.43 -25.46 7.34
N CYS A 158 10.82 -26.60 7.67
CA CYS A 158 9.98 -26.73 8.86
C CYS A 158 10.76 -27.42 9.98
N VAL A 159 11.03 -26.71 11.07
CA VAL A 159 11.87 -27.19 12.17
C VAL A 159 11.16 -27.08 13.51
N PRO A 160 11.58 -27.83 14.55
CA PRO A 160 11.06 -27.65 15.90
C PRO A 160 11.23 -26.21 16.40
N GLN A 161 10.27 -25.72 17.19
CA GLN A 161 10.30 -24.36 17.77
C GLN A 161 11.50 -24.16 18.72
N SER A 162 12.04 -25.25 19.27
CA SER A 162 13.24 -25.24 20.13
C SER A 162 14.54 -24.91 19.38
N CYS A 163 14.56 -24.93 18.05
CA CYS A 163 15.76 -24.75 17.23
C CYS A 163 16.02 -23.30 16.83
N ASN A 164 17.11 -22.69 17.30
CA ASN A 164 17.53 -21.35 16.87
C ASN A 164 18.36 -21.39 15.57
N ALA A 165 18.61 -20.23 14.97
CA ALA A 165 19.41 -20.11 13.73
C ALA A 165 20.78 -20.81 13.83
N ASN A 166 21.47 -20.68 14.97
CA ASN A 166 22.77 -21.33 15.21
C ASN A 166 22.65 -22.86 15.34
N ASP A 167 21.59 -23.33 15.99
CA ASP A 167 21.32 -24.77 16.12
C ASP A 167 21.00 -25.38 14.76
N ILE A 168 20.27 -24.64 13.93
CA ILE A 168 19.97 -25.02 12.54
C ILE A 168 21.28 -25.07 11.74
N LEU A 169 22.15 -24.06 11.83
CA LEU A 169 23.41 -24.07 11.10
C LEU A 169 24.31 -25.25 11.52
N THR A 170 24.40 -25.54 12.81
CA THR A 170 25.23 -26.63 13.33
C THR A 170 24.64 -28.01 13.02
N ASN A 171 23.32 -28.19 13.14
CA ASN A 171 22.65 -29.45 12.80
C ASN A 171 22.55 -29.66 11.29
N ILE A 172 22.37 -28.60 10.49
CA ILE A 172 22.43 -28.72 9.03
C ILE A 172 23.83 -29.12 8.56
N ASN A 173 24.88 -28.58 9.18
CA ASN A 173 26.28 -28.89 8.87
C ASN A 173 26.85 -30.12 9.59
N LYS A 174 26.09 -30.81 10.44
CA LYS A 174 26.53 -32.08 11.09
C LYS A 174 25.62 -33.28 10.82
N ARG A 175 24.31 -33.07 10.63
CA ARG A 175 23.28 -34.13 10.56
C ARG A 175 22.40 -34.05 9.31
N ILE A 176 22.16 -32.85 8.77
CA ILE A 176 21.38 -32.63 7.53
C ILE A 176 22.32 -32.34 6.33
N ILE A 177 23.62 -32.68 6.41
CA ILE A 177 24.59 -32.40 5.31
C ILE A 177 24.57 -33.40 4.16
N ARG A 178 23.78 -34.48 4.24
CA ARG A 178 23.60 -35.41 3.11
C ARG A 178 22.31 -35.21 2.33
N ILE A 179 21.71 -34.02 2.35
CA ILE A 179 20.87 -33.58 1.24
C ILE A 179 21.84 -33.12 0.14
N PRO A 180 22.08 -33.92 -0.92
CA PRO A 180 23.19 -33.73 -1.88
C PRO A 180 23.14 -32.38 -2.61
N PHE A 181 22.01 -31.69 -2.55
CA PHE A 181 21.73 -30.44 -3.21
C PHE A 181 22.02 -29.19 -2.34
N ILE A 182 21.72 -29.20 -1.03
CA ILE A 182 21.85 -28.02 -0.16
C ILE A 182 23.32 -27.76 0.21
N SER A 183 24.06 -28.80 0.60
CA SER A 183 25.45 -28.66 1.10
C SER A 183 26.47 -28.32 0.01
N ARG A 184 26.18 -28.66 -1.27
CA ARG A 184 27.11 -28.44 -2.39
C ARG A 184 26.97 -27.06 -3.05
N TYR A 185 25.83 -26.39 -2.91
CA TYR A 185 25.53 -25.15 -3.64
C TYR A 185 25.16 -23.96 -2.74
N ILE A 186 24.94 -24.16 -1.44
CA ILE A 186 24.50 -23.12 -0.52
C ILE A 186 25.47 -23.05 0.67
N PRO A 187 26.53 -22.23 0.63
CA PRO A 187 27.28 -21.90 1.84
C PRO A 187 26.35 -21.15 2.79
N LEU A 188 26.03 -21.75 3.93
CA LEU A 188 25.12 -21.19 4.92
C LEU A 188 25.88 -20.28 5.88
N SER A 189 25.38 -19.06 6.08
CA SER A 189 25.84 -18.13 7.12
C SER A 189 24.72 -17.88 8.13
N ASN A 190 25.05 -17.45 9.36
CA ASN A 190 24.02 -17.14 10.36
C ASN A 190 23.02 -16.07 9.88
N ASP A 191 23.49 -15.07 9.14
CA ASP A 191 22.63 -14.01 8.60
C ASP A 191 21.68 -14.51 7.50
N SER A 192 21.89 -15.72 6.97
CA SER A 192 21.04 -16.30 5.93
C SER A 192 19.80 -17.00 6.46
N ILE A 193 19.69 -17.28 7.76
CA ILE A 193 18.59 -18.09 8.33
C ILE A 193 17.64 -17.22 9.14
N HIS A 194 16.35 -17.34 8.84
CA HIS A 194 15.31 -16.49 9.36
C HIS A 194 14.07 -17.28 9.75
N CYS A 195 13.77 -17.38 11.05
CA CYS A 195 12.59 -18.09 11.53
C CYS A 195 11.38 -17.17 11.69
N ILE A 196 10.22 -17.64 11.24
CA ILE A 196 8.94 -16.94 11.33
C ILE A 196 8.35 -17.25 12.70
N ASP A 197 8.38 -16.25 13.59
CA ASP A 197 7.82 -16.35 14.93
C ASP A 197 6.65 -15.38 15.11
N GLN A 198 5.72 -15.74 16.00
CA GLN A 198 4.69 -14.82 16.44
C GLN A 198 5.32 -13.67 17.25
N ARG A 199 5.32 -12.47 16.68
CA ARG A 199 5.78 -11.25 17.31
C ARG A 199 4.69 -10.64 18.18
N SER A 200 5.07 -10.26 19.39
CA SER A 200 4.29 -9.38 20.23
C SER A 200 4.36 -7.94 19.72
N TYR A 201 3.26 -7.20 19.87
CA TYR A 201 3.22 -5.78 19.52
C TYR A 201 4.15 -4.95 20.43
N ASP A 202 5.00 -4.14 19.83
CA ASP A 202 5.83 -3.16 20.51
C ASP A 202 4.97 -1.99 21.02
N THR A 203 5.42 -1.28 22.04
CA THR A 203 4.73 -0.13 22.65
C THR A 203 4.35 0.92 21.59
N LYS A 204 5.23 1.16 20.61
CA LYS A 204 4.99 2.10 19.50
C LYS A 204 3.87 1.64 18.56
N ALA A 205 3.76 0.33 18.33
CA ALA A 205 2.71 -0.26 17.51
C ALA A 205 1.36 -0.19 18.24
N ILE A 206 1.34 -0.53 19.54
CA ILE A 206 0.15 -0.42 20.38
C ILE A 206 -0.36 1.03 20.41
N PHE A 207 0.53 2.01 20.63
CA PHE A 207 0.18 3.43 20.59
C PHE A 207 -0.48 3.83 19.26
N THR A 208 0.09 3.38 18.14
CA THR A 208 -0.46 3.70 16.81
C THR A 208 -1.83 3.07 16.60
N ILE A 209 -2.04 1.82 17.05
CA ILE A 209 -3.35 1.15 16.98
C ILE A 209 -4.38 1.91 17.83
N VAL A 210 -4.02 2.33 19.04
CA VAL A 210 -4.90 3.13 19.92
C VAL A 210 -5.26 4.47 19.27
N LEU A 211 -4.29 5.15 18.65
CA LEU A 211 -4.54 6.40 17.94
C LEU A 211 -5.51 6.22 16.76
N LEU A 212 -5.32 5.19 15.94
CA LEU A 212 -6.17 4.91 14.78
C LEU A 212 -7.58 4.49 15.20
N THR A 213 -7.70 3.68 16.26
CA THR A 213 -9.00 3.27 16.81
C THR A 213 -9.74 4.44 17.43
N LEU A 214 -9.06 5.36 18.13
CA LEU A 214 -9.65 6.60 18.62
C LEU A 214 -10.16 7.48 17.46
N MET A 215 -9.36 7.64 16.40
CA MET A 215 -9.76 8.42 15.23
C MET A 215 -10.98 7.81 14.54
N ALA A 216 -11.00 6.48 14.36
CA ALA A 216 -12.15 5.77 13.83
C ALA A 216 -13.38 5.94 14.73
N PHE A 217 -13.22 5.81 16.04
CA PHE A 217 -14.29 6.01 17.02
C PHE A 217 -14.88 7.42 16.93
N LEU A 218 -14.05 8.47 16.85
CA LEU A 218 -14.50 9.85 16.67
C LEU A 218 -15.31 10.02 15.39
N ILE A 219 -14.89 9.38 14.28
CA ILE A 219 -15.62 9.39 13.02
C ILE A 219 -16.98 8.70 13.15
N PHE A 220 -17.05 7.54 13.83
CA PHE A 220 -18.31 6.83 14.07
C PHE A 220 -19.26 7.65 14.96
N VAL A 221 -18.77 8.23 16.05
CA VAL A 221 -19.56 9.08 16.94
C VAL A 221 -20.06 10.32 16.20
N ALA A 222 -19.20 11.03 15.47
CA ALA A 222 -19.60 12.21 14.71
C ALA A 222 -20.62 11.87 13.62
N THR A 223 -20.47 10.73 12.96
CA THR A 223 -21.44 10.25 11.96
C THR A 223 -22.78 9.89 12.61
N GLY A 224 -22.77 9.20 13.76
CA GLY A 224 -23.97 8.89 14.53
C GLY A 224 -24.70 10.14 15.03
N MET A 225 -23.96 11.11 15.55
CA MET A 225 -24.50 12.42 15.91
C MET A 225 -25.10 13.14 14.69
N HIS A 226 -24.41 13.13 13.56
CA HIS A 226 -24.92 13.74 12.34
C HIS A 226 -26.22 13.07 11.85
N ILE A 227 -26.40 11.76 12.03
CA ILE A 227 -27.67 11.09 11.73
C ILE A 227 -28.75 11.51 12.72
N ALA A 228 -28.45 11.50 14.02
CA ALA A 228 -29.39 11.82 15.09
C ALA A 228 -29.89 13.29 15.01
N TYR A 229 -28.98 14.24 14.80
CA TYR A 229 -29.32 15.67 14.65
C TYR A 229 -29.76 16.03 13.21
N GLY A 230 -29.28 15.31 12.20
CA GLY A 230 -29.59 15.57 10.79
C GLY A 230 -31.03 15.20 10.39
N HIS A 231 -31.66 14.27 11.10
CA HIS A 231 -33.08 13.95 10.91
C HIS A 231 -33.99 15.18 11.14
N GLU A 232 -33.59 16.10 12.03
CA GLU A 232 -34.37 17.30 12.33
C GLU A 232 -34.15 18.44 11.31
N HIS A 233 -33.06 18.39 10.53
CA HIS A 233 -32.70 19.43 9.57
C HIS A 233 -33.10 19.09 8.13
N ASP A 234 -33.08 17.80 7.74
CA ASP A 234 -33.56 17.36 6.41
C ASP A 234 -35.11 17.52 6.30
N LEU A 235 -35.87 17.37 7.40
CA LEU A 235 -37.33 17.62 7.44
C LEU A 235 -37.72 19.11 7.27
N LYS A 236 -36.84 20.06 7.61
CA LYS A 236 -37.10 21.50 7.44
C LYS A 236 -36.81 22.00 6.03
N ILE A 237 -35.98 21.30 5.26
CA ILE A 237 -35.63 21.66 3.88
C ILE A 237 -36.71 21.20 2.90
N ASP A 238 -37.36 20.05 3.14
CA ASP A 238 -38.48 19.61 2.28
C ASP A 238 -39.73 20.50 2.41
N HIS A 239 -40.04 21.01 3.61
CA HIS A 239 -41.18 21.90 3.80
C HIS A 239 -41.03 23.27 3.13
N THR A 240 -39.80 23.76 2.93
CA THR A 240 -39.57 25.05 2.23
C THR A 240 -39.48 24.90 0.71
N THR A 241 -39.20 23.70 0.20
CA THR A 241 -39.11 23.44 -1.24
C THR A 241 -40.49 23.13 -1.86
N THR A 242 -41.45 22.65 -1.05
CA THR A 242 -42.79 22.27 -1.53
C THR A 242 -43.74 23.46 -1.73
N THR A 243 -43.48 24.62 -1.13
CA THR A 243 -44.34 25.82 -1.27
C THR A 243 -43.87 26.82 -2.35
N ALA A 244 -42.84 26.50 -3.13
CA ALA A 244 -42.21 27.43 -4.08
C ALA A 244 -42.25 27.01 -5.56
N TYR A 245 -43.12 26.07 -5.94
CA TYR A 245 -43.26 25.65 -7.34
C TYR A 245 -44.73 25.53 -7.74
N GLU A 246 -45.37 26.67 -8.02
CA GLU A 246 -46.47 26.69 -8.98
C GLU A 246 -45.86 26.64 -10.40
N PRO A 247 -46.36 25.79 -11.31
CA PRO A 247 -45.83 25.67 -12.65
C PRO A 247 -46.30 26.84 -13.51
N ILE A 248 -45.36 27.63 -14.03
CA ILE A 248 -45.62 28.56 -15.14
C ILE A 248 -45.74 27.71 -16.41
N ASP A 249 -46.97 27.57 -16.89
CA ASP A 249 -47.30 26.94 -18.16
C ASP A 249 -46.97 27.89 -19.35
N SER A 250 -46.68 27.21 -20.45
CA SER A 250 -46.32 27.58 -21.82
C SER A 250 -46.86 28.88 -22.45
N GLN A 251 -46.03 29.46 -23.35
CA GLN A 251 -46.38 30.00 -24.70
C GLN A 251 -45.11 30.62 -25.33
N THR A 252 -44.42 29.96 -26.26
CA THR A 252 -44.67 29.87 -27.71
C THR A 252 -44.89 31.23 -28.40
N THR A 253 -43.86 31.68 -29.11
CA THR A 253 -43.87 32.75 -30.09
C THR A 253 -44.69 32.35 -31.33
N THR A 254 -45.75 33.11 -31.65
CA THR A 254 -46.12 33.40 -33.05
C THR A 254 -47.01 34.64 -33.14
N THR A 255 -46.74 35.41 -34.17
CA THR A 255 -47.35 36.64 -34.69
C THR A 255 -48.85 36.53 -34.99
N THR A 256 -49.65 37.60 -34.76
CA THR A 256 -50.40 38.39 -35.77
C THR A 256 -51.52 39.27 -35.16
N GLU A 257 -51.67 40.46 -35.74
CA GLU A 257 -52.90 41.25 -35.96
C GLU A 257 -53.70 41.90 -34.80
N ALA A 258 -53.61 43.24 -34.81
CA ALA A 258 -54.71 44.23 -34.90
C ALA A 258 -55.88 44.23 -33.89
N LEU A 259 -56.18 45.44 -33.39
CA LEU A 259 -57.43 46.20 -33.56
C LEU A 259 -57.92 46.88 -32.24
N ILE A 260 -57.82 48.23 -32.21
CA ILE A 260 -58.83 49.25 -31.78
C ILE A 260 -59.52 49.02 -30.41
N THR A 261 -59.56 49.92 -29.42
CA THR A 261 -60.12 51.29 -29.42
C THR A 261 -59.95 51.92 -28.01
N THR A 262 -59.49 53.18 -27.94
CA THR A 262 -60.03 54.36 -27.17
C THR A 262 -60.72 54.14 -25.80
N VAL A 263 -60.49 54.92 -24.74
CA VAL A 263 -60.99 56.31 -24.49
C VAL A 263 -60.47 56.68 -23.06
N THR A 264 -59.54 57.63 -22.91
CA THR A 264 -59.71 59.06 -22.48
C THR A 264 -59.97 59.34 -20.98
N THR A 265 -59.02 60.09 -20.37
CA THR A 265 -59.17 61.30 -19.51
C THR A 265 -59.94 61.21 -18.18
N SER A 266 -59.59 61.88 -17.07
CA SER A 266 -58.65 62.98 -16.75
C SER A 266 -58.80 63.39 -15.27
N GLN A 267 -57.71 63.90 -14.65
CA GLN A 267 -57.62 64.97 -13.61
C GLN A 267 -58.30 64.70 -12.24
N SER A 268 -57.91 65.20 -11.07
CA SER A 268 -56.97 66.15 -10.44
C SER A 268 -57.02 65.73 -8.94
N GLU A 269 -56.02 65.75 -8.05
CA GLU A 269 -55.42 66.92 -7.40
C GLU A 269 -54.60 66.38 -6.19
N ASN A 270 -53.38 66.86 -5.96
CA ASN A 270 -52.57 66.65 -4.74
C ASN A 270 -52.73 67.93 -3.86
N PRO A 271 -52.57 67.92 -2.50
CA PRO A 271 -51.24 67.83 -1.89
C PRO A 271 -51.09 67.23 -0.45
N ILE A 272 -49.94 66.57 -0.27
CA ILE A 272 -49.01 66.57 0.89
C ILE A 272 -49.55 66.07 2.26
N ASP A 273 -49.14 64.86 2.67
CA ASP A 273 -48.20 64.70 3.79
C ASP A 273 -47.50 63.33 3.79
N GLU A 274 -46.24 63.36 4.20
CA GLU A 274 -45.18 62.36 4.17
C GLU A 274 -45.40 61.27 5.24
N HIS A 275 -45.27 59.97 4.91
CA HIS A 275 -44.63 58.92 5.73
C HIS A 275 -44.85 57.48 5.18
N ASP A 276 -43.71 56.81 4.96
CA ASP A 276 -43.44 55.37 5.12
C ASP A 276 -44.07 54.34 4.17
N GLU A 277 -43.39 54.10 3.04
CA GLU A 277 -43.51 52.87 2.24
C GLU A 277 -42.81 51.71 2.97
N VAL A 278 -43.60 50.90 3.68
CA VAL A 278 -43.17 49.62 4.26
C VAL A 278 -42.91 48.62 3.13
N THR A 279 -41.67 48.57 2.66
CA THR A 279 -41.15 47.41 1.93
C THR A 279 -41.06 46.23 2.91
N PRO A 280 -41.58 45.04 2.56
CA PRO A 280 -41.41 43.88 3.43
C PRO A 280 -39.94 43.48 3.37
N LEU A 281 -39.24 43.68 4.49
CA LEU A 281 -37.95 43.11 4.78
C LEU A 281 -38.02 41.59 4.56
N ILE A 282 -37.52 41.12 3.41
CA ILE A 282 -37.10 39.74 3.25
C ILE A 282 -35.89 39.57 4.19
N SER A 283 -36.18 39.22 5.44
CA SER A 283 -35.17 38.81 6.39
C SER A 283 -34.48 37.59 5.80
N ARG A 284 -33.27 37.76 5.27
CA ARG A 284 -32.34 36.65 5.02
C ARG A 284 -32.33 35.78 6.28
N PRO A 285 -32.55 34.45 6.20
CA PRO A 285 -32.44 33.61 7.36
C PRO A 285 -31.05 33.81 7.97
N ARG A 286 -31.04 34.30 9.21
CA ARG A 286 -29.83 34.50 10.00
C ARG A 286 -29.15 33.13 10.08
N LYS A 287 -28.04 32.93 9.37
CA LYS A 287 -27.22 31.71 9.53
C LYS A 287 -26.92 31.60 11.02
N ALA A 288 -27.42 30.56 11.67
CA ALA A 288 -27.06 30.27 13.04
C ALA A 288 -25.53 30.21 13.10
N VAL A 289 -24.94 30.86 14.10
CA VAL A 289 -23.49 30.75 14.33
C VAL A 289 -23.27 29.32 14.80
N ASP A 290 -22.88 28.45 13.87
CA ASP A 290 -22.62 27.06 14.19
C ASP A 290 -21.54 27.00 15.27
N SER A 291 -21.81 26.28 16.36
CA SER A 291 -20.85 26.18 17.45
C SER A 291 -19.57 25.49 16.97
N VAL A 292 -18.44 25.75 17.63
CA VAL A 292 -17.17 25.08 17.33
C VAL A 292 -17.32 23.55 17.36
N ALA A 293 -18.20 23.04 18.22
CA ALA A 293 -18.51 21.61 18.29
C ALA A 293 -19.26 21.11 17.04
N GLN A 294 -20.20 21.89 16.50
CA GLN A 294 -20.92 21.53 15.26
C GLN A 294 -19.96 21.47 14.06
N HIS A 295 -19.04 22.43 13.96
CA HIS A 295 -17.98 22.39 12.94
C HIS A 295 -17.10 21.15 13.06
N PHE A 296 -16.67 20.80 14.28
CA PHE A 296 -15.87 19.59 14.50
C PHE A 296 -16.62 18.31 14.12
N ILE A 297 -17.89 18.19 14.51
CA ILE A 297 -18.76 17.06 14.14
C ILE A 297 -18.91 16.97 12.61
N SER A 298 -19.10 18.10 11.94
CA SER A 298 -19.22 18.16 10.47
C SER A 298 -17.94 17.69 9.78
N CYS A 299 -16.77 18.09 10.29
CA CYS A 299 -15.46 17.66 9.77
C CYS A 299 -15.23 16.15 9.93
N CYS A 300 -15.69 15.54 11.03
CA CYS A 300 -15.50 14.12 11.31
C CYS A 300 -16.63 13.22 10.78
N SER A 301 -17.77 13.78 10.36
CA SER A 301 -18.91 13.01 9.84
C SER A 301 -18.66 12.47 8.44
N LEU A 302 -18.77 11.15 8.26
CA LEU A 302 -18.64 10.51 6.95
C LEU A 302 -19.74 10.93 5.98
N ILE A 303 -20.97 11.05 6.46
CA ILE A 303 -22.13 11.40 5.62
C ILE A 303 -21.99 12.82 5.08
N HIS A 304 -21.62 13.75 5.96
CA HIS A 304 -21.41 15.15 5.56
C HIS A 304 -20.31 15.26 4.50
N ASN A 305 -19.16 14.65 4.76
CA ASN A 305 -18.04 14.65 3.82
C ASN A 305 -18.38 13.94 2.50
N TYR A 306 -19.14 12.84 2.53
CA TYR A 306 -19.61 12.14 1.33
C TYR A 306 -20.57 13.01 0.49
N ARG A 307 -21.51 13.73 1.14
CA ARG A 307 -22.39 14.68 0.46
C ARG A 307 -21.58 15.81 -0.21
N ILE A 308 -20.55 16.33 0.46
CA ILE A 308 -19.63 17.32 -0.13
C ILE A 308 -18.88 16.75 -1.32
N LEU A 309 -18.36 15.51 -1.22
CA LEU A 309 -17.64 14.83 -2.30
C LEU A 309 -18.50 14.65 -3.56
N LYS A 310 -19.81 14.42 -3.40
CA LYS A 310 -20.76 14.31 -4.51
C LYS A 310 -21.10 15.66 -5.14
N ARG A 311 -20.89 16.77 -4.43
CA ARG A 311 -21.27 18.11 -4.91
C ARG A 311 -20.27 18.60 -5.96
N GLU A 312 -20.79 18.93 -7.14
CA GLU A 312 -19.99 19.54 -8.20
C GLU A 312 -19.72 21.01 -7.87
N ASN A 313 -18.62 21.27 -7.16
CA ASN A 313 -18.25 22.60 -6.67
C ASN A 313 -17.23 23.33 -7.58
N GLN A 314 -16.85 22.75 -8.71
CA GLN A 314 -15.85 23.35 -9.61
C GLN A 314 -16.53 24.30 -10.60
N PRO A 315 -15.93 25.46 -10.93
CA PRO A 315 -16.36 26.22 -12.09
C PRO A 315 -16.27 25.30 -13.30
N LYS A 316 -17.37 25.17 -14.07
CA LYS A 316 -17.51 24.21 -15.19
C LYS A 316 -16.31 24.20 -16.14
N ASN A 317 -15.61 25.33 -16.24
CA ASN A 317 -14.48 25.55 -17.14
C ASN A 317 -13.20 24.74 -16.82
N LEU A 318 -13.02 24.20 -15.62
CA LEU A 318 -11.82 23.43 -15.24
C LEU A 318 -12.10 21.97 -14.85
N ALA A 319 -13.34 21.49 -15.05
CA ALA A 319 -13.73 20.13 -14.65
C ALA A 319 -12.90 19.03 -15.36
N PHE A 320 -12.46 19.25 -16.60
CA PHE A 320 -11.63 18.31 -17.36
C PHE A 320 -10.30 17.96 -16.66
N LEU A 321 -9.77 18.86 -15.82
CA LEU A 321 -8.56 18.61 -15.04
C LEU A 321 -8.72 17.43 -14.09
N ASN A 322 -9.94 17.17 -13.61
CA ASN A 322 -10.21 15.99 -12.78
C ASN A 322 -10.11 14.69 -13.59
N GLY A 323 -10.51 14.71 -14.87
CA GLY A 323 -10.31 13.57 -15.77
C GLY A 323 -8.83 13.23 -15.96
N ILE A 324 -7.99 14.25 -16.17
CA ILE A 324 -6.53 14.07 -16.26
C ILE A 324 -6.00 13.46 -14.96
N ARG A 325 -6.43 13.94 -13.80
CA ARG A 325 -6.01 13.38 -12.49
C ARG A 325 -6.35 11.90 -12.38
N VAL A 326 -7.56 11.49 -12.75
CA VAL A 326 -7.99 10.09 -12.64
C VAL A 326 -7.14 9.20 -13.54
N LEU A 327 -6.94 9.58 -14.81
CA LEU A 327 -6.12 8.82 -15.75
C LEU A 327 -4.67 8.72 -15.27
N SER A 328 -4.10 9.81 -14.77
CA SER A 328 -2.76 9.80 -14.19
C SER A 328 -2.66 8.94 -12.92
N LEU A 329 -3.66 8.99 -12.03
CA LEU A 329 -3.69 8.11 -10.84
C LEU A 329 -3.73 6.63 -11.24
N TRP A 330 -4.57 6.27 -12.20
CA TRP A 330 -4.65 4.89 -12.70
C TRP A 330 -3.32 4.42 -13.30
N TRP A 331 -2.65 5.29 -14.06
CA TRP A 331 -1.36 4.97 -14.64
C TRP A 331 -0.28 4.75 -13.56
N ILE A 332 -0.23 5.60 -12.53
CA ILE A 332 0.68 5.44 -11.38
C ILE A 332 0.39 4.14 -10.63
N ILE A 333 -0.88 3.84 -10.34
CA ILE A 333 -1.29 2.61 -9.63
C ILE A 333 -0.87 1.39 -10.44
N LEU A 334 -1.12 1.38 -11.75
CA LEU A 334 -0.74 0.29 -12.63
C LEU A 334 0.78 0.06 -12.61
N GLY A 335 1.58 1.12 -12.78
CA GLY A 335 3.04 1.04 -12.77
C GLY A 335 3.60 0.49 -11.46
N HIS A 336 3.15 1.02 -10.32
CA HIS A 336 3.62 0.56 -9.01
C HIS A 336 3.17 -0.87 -8.67
N THR A 337 1.96 -1.25 -9.08
CA THR A 337 1.46 -2.62 -8.87
C THR A 337 2.38 -3.63 -9.56
N PHE A 338 2.73 -3.39 -10.82
CA PHE A 338 3.65 -4.26 -11.54
C PHE A 338 5.10 -4.18 -11.06
N LEU A 339 5.57 -3.00 -10.64
CA LEU A 339 6.90 -2.85 -10.04
C LEU A 339 7.04 -3.69 -8.77
N PHE A 340 6.09 -3.58 -7.84
CA PHE A 340 6.10 -4.36 -6.60
C PHE A 340 5.88 -5.84 -6.87
N ALA A 341 4.97 -6.19 -7.80
CA ALA A 341 4.77 -7.58 -8.20
C ALA A 341 6.07 -8.19 -8.75
N ALA A 342 6.82 -7.46 -9.59
CA ALA A 342 8.08 -7.94 -10.14
C ALA A 342 9.13 -8.27 -9.08
N TYR A 343 9.14 -7.54 -7.96
CA TYR A 343 10.06 -7.78 -6.85
C TYR A 343 9.73 -9.09 -6.10
N TYR A 344 8.45 -9.49 -6.04
CA TYR A 344 7.97 -10.65 -5.29
C TYR A 344 7.52 -11.81 -6.20
N SER A 345 7.89 -11.78 -7.47
CA SER A 345 7.42 -12.78 -8.44
C SER A 345 8.38 -13.95 -8.57
N ASP A 346 7.80 -15.13 -8.63
CA ASP A 346 8.51 -16.38 -8.83
C ASP A 346 9.20 -16.43 -10.20
N ASN A 347 8.50 -16.17 -11.30
CA ASN A 347 9.04 -16.34 -12.65
C ASN A 347 9.68 -15.06 -13.20
N VAL A 348 10.83 -14.69 -12.66
CA VAL A 348 11.53 -13.42 -13.01
C VAL A 348 11.90 -13.34 -14.51
N ILE A 349 12.22 -14.47 -15.16
CA ILE A 349 12.56 -14.49 -16.60
C ILE A 349 11.32 -14.17 -17.44
N SER A 350 10.15 -14.66 -17.03
CA SER A 350 8.87 -14.38 -17.69
C SER A 350 8.53 -12.89 -17.63
N ILE A 351 8.78 -12.23 -16.49
CA ILE A 351 8.61 -10.78 -16.33
C ILE A 351 9.54 -10.01 -17.24
N PHE A 352 10.81 -10.41 -17.33
CA PHE A 352 11.78 -9.79 -18.25
C PHE A 352 11.34 -9.93 -19.72
N ASN A 353 10.76 -11.06 -20.10
CA ASN A 353 10.22 -11.23 -21.45
C ASN A 353 8.97 -10.35 -21.68
N TRP A 354 8.13 -10.15 -20.66
CA TRP A 354 6.99 -9.23 -20.75
C TRP A 354 7.45 -7.78 -20.85
N SER A 355 8.51 -7.39 -20.13
CA SER A 355 9.04 -6.03 -20.12
C SER A 355 9.56 -5.57 -21.48
N ARG A 356 9.82 -6.50 -22.41
CA ARG A 356 10.21 -6.20 -23.81
C ARG A 356 9.03 -5.99 -24.76
N LYS A 357 7.80 -6.30 -24.33
CA LYS A 357 6.62 -6.13 -25.17
C LYS A 357 6.23 -4.66 -25.26
N PHE A 358 5.71 -4.26 -26.42
CA PHE A 358 5.28 -2.87 -26.68
C PHE A 358 4.28 -2.35 -25.64
N TRP A 359 3.22 -3.11 -25.37
CA TRP A 359 2.17 -2.71 -24.42
C TRP A 359 2.67 -2.57 -22.98
N PHE A 360 3.71 -3.33 -22.60
CA PHE A 360 4.28 -3.27 -21.27
C PHE A 360 5.17 -2.02 -21.08
N GLN A 361 5.58 -1.35 -22.17
CA GLN A 361 6.29 -0.07 -22.07
C GLN A 361 5.45 1.00 -21.37
N ILE A 362 4.12 0.99 -21.56
CA ILE A 362 3.23 1.92 -20.86
C ILE A 362 3.37 1.76 -19.34
N ILE A 363 3.45 0.52 -18.86
CA ILE A 363 3.55 0.21 -17.43
C ILE A 363 4.92 0.63 -16.88
N ILE A 364 6.00 0.28 -17.57
CA ILE A 364 7.38 0.64 -17.16
C ILE A 364 7.55 2.15 -17.10
N GLN A 365 6.95 2.87 -18.05
CA GLN A 365 7.09 4.32 -18.18
C GLN A 365 6.08 5.11 -17.33
N ALA A 366 5.41 4.47 -16.36
CA ALA A 366 4.42 5.11 -15.48
C ALA A 366 4.95 6.32 -14.68
N ILE A 367 6.28 6.49 -14.60
CA ILE A 367 6.90 7.67 -14.00
C ILE A 367 6.49 8.99 -14.65
N PHE A 368 6.26 9.01 -15.97
CA PHE A 368 5.84 10.22 -16.68
C PHE A 368 4.44 10.69 -16.29
N SER A 369 3.63 9.79 -15.72
CA SER A 369 2.33 10.19 -15.18
C SER A 369 2.43 11.24 -14.07
N ILE A 370 3.59 11.34 -13.40
CA ILE A 370 3.82 12.31 -12.33
C ILE A 370 3.92 13.74 -12.90
N ASP A 371 4.40 13.89 -14.14
CA ASP A 371 4.53 15.20 -14.78
C ASP A 371 3.18 15.90 -14.93
N SER A 372 2.11 15.13 -15.19
CA SER A 372 0.73 15.65 -15.19
C SER A 372 0.35 16.26 -13.85
N PHE A 373 0.75 15.66 -12.73
CA PHE A 373 0.49 16.23 -11.40
C PHE A 373 1.26 17.52 -11.14
N PHE A 374 2.51 17.60 -11.60
CA PHE A 374 3.29 18.83 -11.48
C PHE A 374 2.67 19.96 -12.30
N VAL A 375 2.26 19.69 -13.55
CA VAL A 375 1.58 20.67 -14.40
C VAL A 375 0.26 21.13 -13.76
N LEU A 376 -0.55 20.19 -13.28
CA LEU A 376 -1.83 20.51 -12.63
C LEU A 376 -1.65 21.33 -11.34
N SER A 377 -0.62 21.02 -10.54
CA SER A 377 -0.29 21.75 -9.32
C SER A 377 0.12 23.19 -9.65
N GLY A 378 0.98 23.39 -10.65
CA GLY A 378 1.38 24.72 -11.12
C GLY A 378 0.23 25.52 -11.71
N LEU A 379 -0.55 24.93 -12.61
CA LEU A 379 -1.72 25.55 -13.25
C LEU A 379 -2.73 26.05 -12.21
N LEU A 380 -3.10 25.20 -11.24
CA LEU A 380 -4.08 25.57 -10.22
C LEU A 380 -3.55 26.67 -9.29
N THR A 381 -2.26 26.60 -8.94
CA THR A 381 -1.62 27.61 -8.09
C THR A 381 -1.59 28.98 -8.78
N ALA A 382 -1.26 29.01 -10.08
CA ALA A 382 -1.31 30.23 -10.88
C ALA A 382 -2.75 30.76 -11.05
N PHE A 383 -3.70 29.87 -11.35
CA PHE A 383 -5.10 30.22 -11.53
C PHE A 383 -5.71 30.88 -10.27
N ILE A 384 -5.47 30.30 -9.08
CA ILE A 384 -5.94 30.86 -7.81
C ILE A 384 -5.28 32.22 -7.55
N PHE A 385 -3.97 32.36 -7.81
CA PHE A 385 -3.25 33.62 -7.63
C PHE A 385 -3.83 34.74 -8.50
N PHE A 386 -4.01 34.51 -9.80
CA PHE A 386 -4.56 35.53 -10.70
C PHE A 386 -6.00 35.90 -10.37
N ILE A 387 -6.85 34.92 -10.01
CA ILE A 387 -8.23 35.20 -9.58
C ILE A 387 -8.26 36.04 -8.30
N SER A 388 -7.43 35.69 -7.32
CA SER A 388 -7.36 36.43 -6.06
C SER A 388 -6.90 37.88 -6.23
N LYS A 389 -6.23 38.19 -7.35
CA LYS A 389 -5.80 39.55 -7.71
C LYS A 389 -6.87 40.31 -8.49
N THR A 390 -7.73 39.62 -9.22
CA THR A 390 -8.83 40.23 -10.00
C THR A 390 -10.06 40.57 -9.16
N GLU A 391 -10.26 39.91 -8.02
CA GLU A 391 -11.30 40.29 -7.07
C GLU A 391 -10.92 41.61 -6.37
N ASN A 392 -11.85 42.56 -6.24
CA ASN A 392 -11.65 43.93 -5.69
C ASN A 392 -11.30 43.96 -4.18
N GLU A 393 -10.83 42.86 -3.61
CA GLU A 393 -10.32 42.77 -2.24
C GLU A 393 -8.87 43.27 -2.19
N PRO A 394 -8.46 44.00 -1.14
CA PRO A 394 -7.08 44.42 -0.99
C PRO A 394 -6.16 43.19 -0.91
N PHE A 395 -5.37 42.97 -1.96
CA PHE A 395 -4.41 41.87 -2.04
C PHE A 395 -3.33 42.03 -0.97
N SER A 396 -3.49 41.33 0.16
CA SER A 396 -2.46 41.25 1.18
C SER A 396 -1.46 40.16 0.81
N THR A 397 -0.27 40.57 0.37
CA THR A 397 0.84 39.66 0.06
C THR A 397 1.16 38.74 1.25
N LEU A 398 1.09 39.25 2.49
CA LEU A 398 1.32 38.44 3.69
C LEU A 398 0.25 37.36 3.88
N LYS A 399 -1.03 37.70 3.73
CA LYS A 399 -2.14 36.74 3.82
C LYS A 399 -2.04 35.68 2.73
N PHE A 400 -1.67 36.08 1.51
CA PHE A 400 -1.40 35.16 0.41
C PHE A 400 -0.27 34.19 0.75
N LEU A 401 0.89 34.69 1.21
CA LEU A 401 2.03 33.85 1.56
C LEU A 401 1.73 32.90 2.72
N LEU A 402 1.04 33.37 3.77
CA LEU A 402 0.64 32.53 4.90
C LEU A 402 -0.29 31.39 4.46
N ASN A 403 -1.32 31.69 3.66
CA ASN A 403 -2.20 30.66 3.12
C ASN A 403 -1.47 29.71 2.16
N HIS A 404 -0.57 30.26 1.34
CA HIS A 404 0.22 29.50 0.36
C HIS A 404 1.14 28.49 1.05
N TYR A 405 1.90 28.89 2.06
CA TYR A 405 2.86 28.00 2.71
C TYR A 405 2.25 27.19 3.85
N ILE A 406 1.64 27.84 4.85
CA ILE A 406 1.28 27.21 6.12
C ILE A 406 0.06 26.31 5.94
N TYR A 407 -1.01 26.83 5.33
CA TYR A 407 -2.25 26.05 5.18
C TYR A 407 -2.03 24.83 4.29
N ARG A 408 -1.28 24.98 3.18
CA ARG A 408 -0.94 23.85 2.32
C ARG A 408 -0.06 22.84 3.03
N TYR A 409 0.97 23.28 3.76
CA TYR A 409 1.83 22.38 4.52
C TYR A 409 1.02 21.57 5.54
N LEU A 410 0.22 22.23 6.39
CA LEU A 410 -0.62 21.54 7.38
C LEU A 410 -1.59 20.55 6.72
N ARG A 411 -2.25 20.95 5.63
CA ARG A 411 -3.20 20.11 4.90
C ARG A 411 -2.58 18.80 4.38
N TYR A 412 -1.38 18.83 3.80
CA TYR A 412 -0.74 17.62 3.28
C TYR A 412 0.00 16.83 4.36
N THR A 413 0.65 17.52 5.29
CA THR A 413 1.53 16.89 6.29
C THR A 413 0.75 16.09 7.33
N ILE A 414 -0.45 16.50 7.74
CA ILE A 414 -1.24 15.75 8.76
C ILE A 414 -1.49 14.31 8.31
N PHE A 415 -2.07 14.14 7.12
CA PHE A 415 -2.35 12.82 6.57
C PHE A 415 -1.07 12.04 6.30
N TYR A 416 -0.05 12.73 5.76
CA TYR A 416 1.22 12.10 5.45
C TYR A 416 1.95 11.58 6.69
N ALA A 417 1.89 12.32 7.81
CA ALA A 417 2.47 11.91 9.09
C ALA A 417 1.79 10.67 9.67
N ILE A 418 0.46 10.54 9.53
CA ILE A 418 -0.28 9.35 9.97
C ILE A 418 0.16 8.13 9.15
N ILE A 419 0.27 8.24 7.83
CA ILE A 419 0.77 7.14 6.98
C ILE A 419 2.21 6.78 7.35
N LEU A 420 3.08 7.78 7.55
CA LEU A 420 4.47 7.56 7.93
C LEU A 420 4.55 6.83 9.29
N LEU A 421 3.69 7.18 10.24
CA LEU A 421 3.60 6.50 11.54
C LEU A 421 3.18 5.03 11.37
N ILE A 422 2.16 4.75 10.56
CA ILE A 422 1.72 3.38 10.23
C ILE A 422 2.88 2.61 9.59
N TYR A 423 3.55 3.20 8.62
CA TYR A 423 4.64 2.55 7.90
C TYR A 423 5.81 2.16 8.83
N ILE A 424 6.17 3.03 9.78
CA ILE A 424 7.28 2.79 10.69
C ILE A 424 6.93 1.78 11.80
N THR A 425 5.69 1.83 12.31
CA THR A 425 5.32 1.10 13.54
C THR A 425 4.57 -0.20 13.26
N LEU A 426 3.71 -0.22 12.24
CA LEU A 426 2.80 -1.33 11.95
C LEU A 426 3.31 -2.24 10.83
N SER A 427 4.16 -1.75 9.92
CA SER A 427 4.64 -2.58 8.82
C SER A 427 5.25 -3.91 9.26
N PRO A 428 6.02 -4.06 10.36
CA PRO A 428 6.56 -5.37 10.74
C PRO A 428 5.49 -6.40 11.13
N TYR A 429 4.27 -5.96 11.45
CA TYR A 429 3.17 -6.80 11.91
C TYR A 429 2.15 -7.12 10.81
N LEU A 430 2.03 -6.27 9.78
CA LEU A 430 1.07 -6.46 8.69
C LEU A 430 1.32 -7.75 7.89
N GLY A 431 2.60 -8.15 7.75
CA GLY A 431 3.01 -9.33 6.99
C GLY A 431 3.65 -10.43 7.84
N GLN A 432 3.38 -10.48 9.14
CA GLN A 432 4.05 -11.37 10.09
C GLN A 432 3.95 -12.88 9.74
N TYR A 433 2.89 -13.29 9.05
CA TYR A 433 2.70 -14.67 8.59
C TYR A 433 3.25 -14.92 7.17
N GLY A 434 3.76 -13.88 6.52
CA GLY A 434 4.28 -13.94 5.16
C GLY A 434 5.74 -14.41 5.15
N PRO A 435 6.08 -15.53 4.48
CA PRO A 435 7.45 -16.05 4.44
C PRO A 435 8.44 -15.18 3.68
N ILE A 436 7.93 -14.40 2.72
CA ILE A 436 8.73 -13.47 1.91
C ILE A 436 8.73 -12.08 2.55
N TYR A 437 7.89 -11.86 3.56
CA TYR A 437 7.76 -10.54 4.15
C TYR A 437 9.03 -10.18 4.93
N PRO A 438 9.57 -8.97 4.76
CA PRO A 438 10.77 -8.57 5.47
C PRO A 438 10.50 -8.56 6.97
N ILE A 439 11.33 -9.32 7.70
CA ILE A 439 11.22 -9.54 9.14
C ILE A 439 11.18 -8.21 9.89
N ASN A 440 12.01 -7.24 9.50
CA ASN A 440 12.03 -5.95 10.18
C ASN A 440 10.92 -4.99 9.75
N GLY A 441 10.02 -5.39 8.85
CA GLY A 441 9.08 -4.52 8.15
C GLY A 441 9.67 -3.91 6.88
N ILE A 442 8.84 -3.21 6.12
CA ILE A 442 9.25 -2.62 4.84
C ILE A 442 10.13 -1.39 5.14
N GLU A 443 11.40 -1.42 4.73
CA GLU A 443 12.39 -0.33 4.90
C GLU A 443 12.55 0.21 6.34
N THR A 444 12.15 -0.54 7.36
CA THR A 444 11.92 0.00 8.71
C THR A 444 13.20 0.44 9.43
N SER A 445 14.33 -0.24 9.19
CA SER A 445 15.63 0.11 9.77
C SER A 445 16.12 1.47 9.26
N THR A 446 16.03 1.71 7.95
CA THR A 446 16.34 2.99 7.31
C THR A 446 15.39 4.07 7.78
N CYS A 447 14.08 3.79 7.78
CA CYS A 447 13.05 4.72 8.21
C CYS A 447 13.20 5.19 9.65
N ARG A 448 13.63 4.32 10.57
CA ARG A 448 13.86 4.71 11.96
C ARG A 448 14.90 5.84 12.09
N ARG A 449 15.86 5.91 11.17
CA ARG A 449 16.91 6.93 11.13
C ARG A 449 16.52 8.17 10.32
N THR A 450 15.77 8.01 9.23
CA THR A 450 15.59 9.07 8.22
C THR A 450 14.15 9.57 8.05
N TRP A 451 13.20 9.14 8.89
CA TRP A 451 11.78 9.55 8.81
C TRP A 451 11.56 11.07 8.81
N TRP A 452 12.34 11.84 9.57
CA TRP A 452 12.22 13.29 9.67
C TRP A 452 12.43 14.00 8.32
N ARG A 453 13.21 13.39 7.42
CA ARG A 453 13.44 13.91 6.06
C ARG A 453 12.16 13.95 5.23
N ASN A 454 11.25 13.02 5.48
CA ASN A 454 9.94 12.98 4.83
C ASN A 454 9.06 14.14 5.27
N LEU A 455 9.00 14.45 6.57
CA LEU A 455 8.18 15.57 7.07
C LEU A 455 8.72 16.93 6.61
N LEU A 456 10.03 17.06 6.45
CA LEU A 456 10.66 18.25 5.88
C LEU A 456 10.58 18.31 4.34
N TYR A 457 10.06 17.29 3.67
CA TYR A 457 10.02 17.18 2.21
C TYR A 457 11.39 17.36 1.55
N ILE A 458 12.44 16.77 2.13
CA ILE A 458 13.83 16.80 1.61
C ILE A 458 14.38 15.40 1.30
N ASN A 459 13.54 14.37 1.41
CA ASN A 459 13.94 12.98 1.19
C ASN A 459 14.49 12.72 -0.22
N ASN A 460 14.11 13.51 -1.22
CA ASN A 460 14.61 13.43 -2.60
C ASN A 460 16.03 14.00 -2.82
N PHE A 461 16.68 14.58 -1.81
CA PHE A 461 18.06 15.07 -1.95
C PHE A 461 19.13 14.04 -1.57
N PHE A 462 18.72 12.88 -1.03
CA PHE A 462 19.62 11.84 -0.51
C PHE A 462 19.62 10.59 -1.39
N ASP A 463 20.55 9.67 -1.14
CA ASP A 463 20.60 8.36 -1.80
C ASP A 463 19.32 7.56 -1.50
N LEU A 464 18.88 6.79 -2.50
CA LEU A 464 17.69 5.95 -2.46
C LEU A 464 17.81 4.86 -1.39
N ARG A 465 19.01 4.33 -1.17
CA ARG A 465 19.25 3.28 -0.15
C ARG A 465 19.03 3.79 1.28
N ASP A 466 19.15 5.10 1.47
CA ASP A 466 18.92 5.78 2.75
C ASP A 466 17.55 6.49 2.81
N SER A 467 16.71 6.28 1.79
CA SER A 467 15.37 6.88 1.72
C SER A 467 14.37 6.05 2.52
N CYS A 468 13.43 6.74 3.16
CA CYS A 468 12.32 6.12 3.86
C CYS A 468 11.04 6.36 3.06
N MET A 469 10.27 5.30 2.78
CA MET A 469 9.12 5.37 1.88
C MET A 469 9.51 5.93 0.52
N THR A 470 10.33 5.19 -0.22
CA THR A 470 10.93 5.67 -1.48
C THR A 470 9.93 6.31 -2.44
N ILE A 471 8.68 5.82 -2.51
CA ILE A 471 7.60 6.37 -3.34
C ILE A 471 7.25 7.83 -3.06
N THR A 472 7.58 8.39 -1.90
CA THR A 472 7.16 9.75 -1.49
C THR A 472 8.03 10.86 -2.06
N TRP A 473 9.06 10.52 -2.83
CA TRP A 473 9.96 11.49 -3.46
C TRP A 473 9.22 12.54 -4.29
N PHE A 474 8.14 12.15 -4.99
CA PHE A 474 7.39 13.08 -5.84
C PHE A 474 6.56 14.06 -5.00
N VAL A 475 6.12 13.65 -3.80
CA VAL A 475 5.40 14.52 -2.87
C VAL A 475 6.34 15.63 -2.39
N ALA A 476 7.60 15.28 -2.11
CA ALA A 476 8.64 16.25 -1.78
C ALA A 476 8.90 17.24 -2.91
N VAL A 477 9.06 16.75 -4.15
CA VAL A 477 9.23 17.62 -5.32
C VAL A 477 8.02 18.54 -5.52
N ASN A 478 6.80 18.03 -5.37
CA ASN A 478 5.59 18.86 -5.49
C ASN A 478 5.52 19.96 -4.43
N MET A 479 5.93 19.67 -3.19
CA MET A 479 6.00 20.69 -2.13
C MET A 479 7.09 21.72 -2.43
N GLN A 480 8.26 21.28 -2.88
CA GLN A 480 9.37 22.16 -3.26
C GLN A 480 9.00 23.11 -4.42
N PHE A 481 8.35 22.60 -5.47
CA PHE A 481 7.86 23.44 -6.57
C PHE A 481 6.83 24.46 -6.09
N HIS A 482 5.93 24.05 -5.18
CA HIS A 482 5.00 24.99 -4.56
C HIS A 482 5.72 26.06 -3.73
N TRP A 483 6.81 25.72 -3.04
CA TRP A 483 7.57 26.71 -2.29
C TRP A 483 8.26 27.75 -3.17
N ILE A 484 8.72 27.34 -4.36
CA ILE A 484 9.40 28.22 -5.30
C ILE A 484 8.38 29.03 -6.13
N SER A 485 7.13 28.57 -6.27
CA SER A 485 6.14 29.17 -7.17
C SER A 485 5.90 30.68 -6.97
N PRO A 486 5.91 31.26 -5.75
CA PRO A 486 5.71 32.70 -5.59
C PRO A 486 6.79 33.55 -6.26
N LEU A 487 8.01 33.05 -6.43
CA LEU A 487 9.05 33.76 -7.16
C LEU A 487 8.62 34.03 -8.60
N PHE A 488 8.01 33.04 -9.26
CA PHE A 488 7.52 33.18 -10.64
C PHE A 488 6.21 33.96 -10.73
N LEU A 489 5.31 33.75 -9.76
CA LEU A 489 4.00 34.43 -9.75
C LEU A 489 4.13 35.92 -9.44
N LEU A 490 4.98 36.29 -8.49
CA LEU A 490 5.18 37.70 -8.15
C LEU A 490 5.91 38.43 -9.28
N THR A 491 6.90 37.83 -9.94
CA THR A 491 7.59 38.48 -11.07
C THR A 491 6.70 38.70 -12.29
N THR A 492 5.68 37.86 -12.49
CA THR A 492 4.72 37.99 -13.61
C THR A 492 3.53 38.87 -13.27
N ALA A 493 3.39 39.26 -12.00
CA ALA A 493 2.32 40.12 -11.52
C ALA A 493 2.65 41.61 -11.55
N TRP A 494 3.93 41.96 -11.73
CA TRP A 494 4.38 43.32 -12.05
C TRP A 494 4.33 43.50 -13.56
#